data_AF-A0AA86JFZ3-F1
#
_entry.id   AF-A0AA86JFZ3-F1
#
_cell.length_a   1.000
_cell.length_b   1.000
_cell.length_c   1.000
_cell.angle_alpha   90.00
_cell.angle_beta   90.00
_cell.angle_gamma   90.00
#
_symmetry.space_group_name_H-M   'P 1'
#
loop_
_entity.id
_entity.type
_entity.pdbx_description
1 polymer ?
#
loop_
_entity_poly.entity_id
_entity_poly.type
_entity_poly.pdbx_seq_one_letter_code
_entity_poly.pdbx_strand_id
1 'polypeptide(L)' 'MIFLTYTFLEIFRVKCEKLYKFKNIGDVILHFRNNYLVKIVSFAHECADNGIDLQSTIAKLGLVA' A
#
# COMPACT_ATOMS: atom_id res chain seq x y z
N MET A 1 -13.34 0.24 8.72
CA MET A 1 -11.87 0.29 8.59
C MET A 1 -11.28 -1.11 8.44
N ILE A 2 -11.41 -1.99 9.44
CA ILE A 2 -10.84 -3.36 9.41
C ILE A 2 -11.28 -4.17 8.17
N PHE A 3 -12.57 -4.12 7.83
CA PHE A 3 -13.09 -4.82 6.65
C PHE A 3 -12.46 -4.35 5.33
N LEU A 4 -12.27 -3.04 5.14
CA LEU A 4 -11.64 -2.49 3.93
C LEU A 4 -10.16 -2.89 3.84
N THR A 5 -9.44 -2.85 4.96
CA THR A 5 -8.03 -3.26 5.02
C THR A 5 -7.90 -4.75 4.68
N TYR A 6 -8.78 -5.59 5.22
CA TYR A 6 -8.77 -7.03 4.93
C TYR A 6 -9.09 -7.31 3.46
N THR A 7 -10.12 -6.66 2.91
CA THR A 7 -10.49 -6.76 1.49
C THR A 7 -9.36 -6.32 0.57
N PHE A 8 -8.68 -5.21 0.89
CA PHE A 8 -7.51 -4.77 0.14
C PHE A 8 -6.39 -5.83 0.17
N LEU A 9 -6.08 -6.37 1.34
CA LEU A 9 -5.01 -7.37 1.49
C LEU A 9 -5.35 -8.69 0.77
N GLU A 10 -6.62 -9.11 0.75
CA GLU A 10 -7.04 -10.26 -0.05
C GLU A 10 -6.95 -9.99 -1.55
N ILE A 11 -7.38 -8.82 -2.03
CA ILE A 11 -7.20 -8.45 -3.45
C ILE A 11 -5.71 -8.41 -3.82
N PHE A 12 -4.89 -7.83 -2.94
CA PHE A 12 -3.45 -7.80 -3.10
C PHE A 12 -2.86 -9.21 -3.12
N ARG A 13 -3.32 -10.11 -2.24
CA ARG A 13 -2.95 -11.53 -2.24
C ARG A 13 -3.25 -12.15 -3.59
N VAL A 14 -4.48 -12.06 -4.09
CA VAL A 14 -4.88 -12.66 -5.39
C VAL A 14 -4.03 -12.12 -6.54
N LYS A 15 -3.77 -10.80 -6.59
CA LYS A 15 -2.91 -10.20 -7.62
C LYS A 15 -1.46 -10.70 -7.54
N CYS A 16 -0.96 -10.88 -6.33
CA CYS A 16 0.43 -11.25 -6.07
C CYS A 16 0.65 -12.78 -5.98
N GLU A 17 -0.41 -13.58 -5.87
CA GLU A 17 -0.36 -15.03 -5.69
C GLU A 17 0.40 -15.73 -6.82
N LYS A 18 0.19 -15.28 -8.06
CA LYS A 18 0.92 -15.77 -9.24
C LYS A 18 2.43 -15.54 -9.17
N LEU A 19 2.86 -14.47 -8.50
CA LEU A 19 4.28 -14.07 -8.42
C LEU A 19 4.98 -14.62 -7.18
N TYR A 20 4.30 -14.61 -6.04
CA TYR A 20 4.94 -14.85 -4.74
C TYR A 20 4.43 -16.10 -4.01
N LYS A 21 3.40 -16.78 -4.52
CA LYS A 21 2.83 -18.03 -3.96
C LYS A 21 2.54 -17.95 -2.46
N PHE A 22 1.99 -16.82 -2.00
CA PHE A 22 1.64 -16.64 -0.59
C PHE A 22 0.66 -17.72 -0.12
N LYS A 23 0.99 -18.45 0.95
CA LYS A 23 0.18 -19.58 1.41
C LYS A 23 -0.96 -19.16 2.32
N ASN A 24 -0.79 -18.06 3.05
CA ASN A 24 -1.77 -17.54 3.98
C ASN A 24 -1.73 -16.00 4.03
N ILE A 25 -2.73 -15.40 4.67
CA ILE A 25 -2.86 -13.95 4.81
C ILE A 25 -1.72 -13.32 5.64
N GLY A 26 -1.13 -14.06 6.58
CA GLY A 26 0.01 -13.61 7.36
C GLY A 26 1.25 -13.35 6.50
N ASP A 27 1.53 -14.24 5.55
CA ASP A 27 2.64 -14.07 4.59
C ASP A 27 2.45 -12.80 3.74
N VAL A 28 1.21 -12.52 3.34
CA VAL A 28 0.83 -11.34 2.57
C VAL A 28 1.03 -10.07 3.37
N ILE A 29 0.57 -10.06 4.63
CA ILE A 29 0.73 -8.93 5.55
C ILE A 29 2.21 -8.64 5.76
N LEU A 30 3.02 -9.67 6.03
CA LEU A 30 4.45 -9.52 6.25
C LEU A 30 5.16 -8.97 5.00
N HIS A 31 4.85 -9.54 3.83
CA HIS A 31 5.41 -9.08 2.57
C HIS A 31 5.00 -7.63 2.26
N PHE A 32 3.72 -7.29 2.42
CA PHE A 32 3.21 -5.94 2.22
C PHE A 32 3.91 -4.94 3.14
N ARG A 33 4.02 -5.29 4.44
CA ARG A 33 4.68 -4.45 5.44
C ARG A 33 6.13 -4.15 5.05
N ASN A 34 6.90 -5.18 4.72
CA ASN A 34 8.33 -5.04 4.49
C ASN A 34 8.66 -4.34 3.17
N ASN A 35 7.86 -4.57 2.12
CA ASN A 35 8.20 -4.09 0.78
C ASN A 35 7.47 -2.80 0.37
N TYR A 36 6.30 -2.54 0.94
CA TYR A 36 5.43 -1.44 0.53
C TYR A 36 5.15 -0.46 1.66
N LEU A 37 4.74 -0.94 2.85
CA LEU A 37 4.33 -0.05 3.94
C LEU A 37 5.46 0.87 4.38
N VAL A 38 6.69 0.36 4.53
CA VAL A 38 7.86 1.18 4.88
C VAL A 38 8.09 2.28 3.84
N LYS A 39 7.94 1.99 2.55
CA LYS A 39 8.10 2.97 1.47
C LYS A 39 6.99 4.00 1.46
N ILE A 40 5.74 3.58 1.68
CA ILE A 40 4.58 4.47 1.77
C ILE A 40 4.76 5.44 2.94
N VAL A 41 5.17 4.94 4.11
CA VAL A 41 5.41 5.76 5.31
C VAL A 41 6.57 6.73 5.08
N SER A 42 7.67 6.25 4.48
CA SER A 42 8.83 7.11 4.16
C SER A 42 8.45 8.24 3.19
N PHE A 43 7.68 7.91 2.15
CA PHE A 43 7.16 8.89 1.20
C PHE A 43 6.20 9.89 1.86
N ALA A 44 5.31 9.42 2.74
CA ALA A 44 4.41 10.31 3.47
C ALA A 44 5.17 11.29 4.38
N HIS A 45 6.24 10.83 5.03
CA HIS A 45 7.13 11.69 5.78
C HIS A 45 7.83 12.72 4.89
N GLU A 46 8.40 12.29 3.76
CA GLU A 46 9.05 13.20 2.80
C GLU A 46 8.07 14.27 2.28
N CYS A 47 6.82 13.90 2.00
CA CYS A 47 5.78 14.85 1.64
C CYS A 47 5.51 15.87 2.76
N ALA A 48 5.42 15.40 4.02
CA ALA A 48 5.20 16.28 5.16
C ALA A 48 6.37 17.25 5.38
N ASP A 49 7.61 16.75 5.33
CA ASP A 49 8.82 17.55 5.55
C ASP A 49 9.00 18.64 4.48
N ASN A 50 8.62 18.33 3.23
CA ASN A 50 8.71 19.27 2.11
C ASN A 50 7.45 20.12 1.91
N GLY A 51 6.44 20.00 2.79
CA GLY A 51 5.17 20.74 2.67
C GLY A 51 4.38 20.39 1.40
N ILE A 52 4.54 19.18 0.87
CA ILE A 52 3.80 18.69 -0.30
C ILE A 52 2.35 18.43 0.10
N ASP A 53 1.43 19.07 -0.62
CA ASP A 53 0.01 18.95 -0.37
C ASP A 53 -0.55 17.59 -0.87
N LEU A 54 -1.57 17.10 -0.15
CA LEU A 54 -2.24 15.83 -0.44
C LEU A 54 -2.88 15.82 -1.84
N GLN A 55 -3.50 16.93 -2.26
CA GLN A 55 -4.15 17.04 -3.57
C GLN A 55 -3.15 16.98 -4.71
N SER A 56 -2.00 17.66 -4.58
CA SER A 56 -0.89 17.55 -5.54
C SER A 56 -0.38 16.12 -5.66
N THR A 57 -0.28 15.40 -4.54
CA THR A 57 0.12 13.99 -4.52
C THR A 57 -0.90 13.09 -5.22
N ILE A 58 -2.20 13.25 -4.91
CA ILE A 58 -3.30 12.51 -5.54
C ILE A 58 -3.31 12.75 -7.06
N ALA A 59 -3.18 14.01 -7.48
CA ALA A 59 -3.15 14.39 -8.89
C ALA A 59 -1.95 13.78 -9.63
N LYS A 60 -0.74 13.88 -9.05
CA LYS A 60 0.49 13.32 -9.65
C LYS A 60 0.45 11.79 -9.78
N LEU A 61 -0.16 11.11 -8.80
CA LEU A 61 -0.32 9.66 -8.84
C LEU A 61 -1.49 9.20 -9.72
N GLY A 62 -2.25 10.13 -10.32
CA GLY A 62 -3.40 9.81 -11.16
C GLY A 62 -4.51 9.10 -10.39
N LEU A 63 -4.60 9.30 -9.07
CA LEU A 63 -5.59 8.66 -8.19
C LEU A 63 -6.94 9.38 -8.21
N VAL A 64 -7.24 10.10 -9.30
CA VAL A 64 -8.48 10.84 -9.47
C VAL A 64 -9.62 9.84 -9.68
N ALA A 65 -10.74 10.06 -8.97
CA ALA A 65 -11.95 9.24 -9.06
C ALA A 65 -12.56 9.23 -10.46
#